data_AF-A0A524GKN0-F1
#
_entry.id   AF-A0A524GKN0-F1
#
_cell.length_a   1.000
_cell.length_b   1.000
_cell.length_c   1.000
_cell.angle_alpha   90.00
_cell.angle_beta   90.00
_cell.angle_gamma   90.00
#
_symmetry.space_group_name_H-M   'P 1'
#
loop_
_entity.id
_entity.type
_entity.pdbx_description
1 polymer ?
#
loop_
_entity_poly.entity_id
_entity_poly.type
_entity_poly.pdbx_seq_one_letter_code
_entity_poly.pdbx_strand_id
1 'polypeptide(L)'
;MTEKVPFLDFKGAYQELKDELDAAYKRVVLSGWYILGSEVYAFEKEFAAYCGVNHCIGVGNGLEALSLILHAYGIGKNDEVIVPANT
;
A
#
# COMPACT_ATOMS: atom_id res chain seq x y z
N MET A 1 13.77 16.01 -33.61
CA MET A 1 12.54 15.44 -33.03
C MET A 1 12.67 15.55 -31.52
N THR A 2 11.82 16.34 -30.87
CA THR A 2 11.82 16.47 -29.40
C THR A 2 11.20 15.21 -28.82
N GLU A 3 12.02 14.36 -28.22
CA GLU A 3 11.55 13.19 -27.50
C GLU A 3 10.74 13.66 -26.27
N LYS A 4 9.52 13.14 -26.11
CA LYS A 4 8.66 13.51 -24.98
C LYS A 4 9.15 12.80 -23.73
N VAL A 5 9.61 13.57 -22.74
CA VAL A 5 9.95 13.06 -21.40
C VAL A 5 8.66 12.89 -20.59
N PRO A 6 8.28 11.67 -20.19
CA PRO A 6 7.10 11.46 -19.36
C PRO A 6 7.32 11.99 -17.94
N PHE A 7 6.26 12.49 -17.30
CA PHE A 7 6.31 12.91 -15.89
C PHE A 7 6.56 11.72 -14.95
N LEU A 8 6.01 10.55 -15.28
CA LEU A 8 6.16 9.31 -14.52
C LEU A 8 6.11 8.11 -15.48
N ASP A 9 7.04 7.16 -15.34
CA ASP A 9 7.11 5.96 -16.18
C ASP A 9 7.00 4.68 -15.33
N PHE A 10 5.80 4.11 -15.30
CA PHE A 10 5.56 2.81 -14.65
C PHE A 10 6.04 1.62 -15.48
N LYS A 11 6.20 1.80 -16.80
CA LYS A 11 6.67 0.72 -17.66
C LYS A 11 8.13 0.41 -17.35
N GLY A 12 8.96 1.44 -17.19
CA GLY A 12 10.35 1.30 -16.76
C GLY A 12 10.48 0.50 -15.46
N ALA A 13 9.74 0.91 -14.42
CA ALA A 13 9.76 0.24 -13.11
C ALA A 13 9.35 -1.25 -13.18
N TYR A 14 8.32 -1.58 -13.97
CA TYR A 14 7.95 -2.99 -14.18
C TYR A 14 9.03 -3.76 -14.95
N GLN A 15 9.64 -3.18 -15.97
CA GLN A 15 10.69 -3.87 -16.75
C GLN A 15 11.92 -4.18 -15.90
N GLU A 16 12.28 -3.27 -14.99
CA GLU A 16 13.40 -3.45 -14.06
C GLU A 16 13.18 -4.66 -13.13
N LEU A 17 11.96 -4.85 -12.64
CA LEU A 17 11.60 -5.89 -11.66
C LEU A 17 10.79 -7.05 -12.26
N LYS A 18 10.82 -7.19 -13.58
CA LYS A 18 9.86 -8.03 -14.33
C LYS A 18 9.81 -9.47 -13.83
N ASP A 19 10.96 -10.11 -13.70
CA ASP A 19 11.03 -11.53 -13.36
C ASP A 19 10.51 -11.80 -11.94
N GLU A 20 10.83 -10.91 -11.00
CA GLU A 20 10.38 -10.99 -9.60
C GLU A 20 8.88 -10.74 -9.47
N LEU A 21 8.35 -9.72 -10.15
CA LEU A 21 6.93 -9.38 -10.15
C LEU A 21 6.08 -10.47 -10.80
N ASP A 22 6.52 -11.00 -11.94
CA ASP A 22 5.83 -12.10 -12.63
C ASP A 22 5.82 -13.38 -11.79
N ALA A 23 6.92 -13.68 -11.07
CA ALA A 23 6.99 -14.80 -10.16
C ALA A 23 6.05 -14.64 -8.96
N ALA A 24 5.98 -13.43 -8.37
CA ALA A 24 5.05 -13.11 -7.29
C ALA A 24 3.59 -13.24 -7.73
N TYR A 25 3.24 -12.68 -8.89
CA TYR A 25 1.92 -12.80 -9.48
C TYR A 25 1.52 -14.27 -9.71
N LYS A 26 2.40 -15.07 -10.33
CA LYS A 26 2.14 -16.50 -10.56
C LYS A 26 1.92 -17.27 -9.27
N ARG A 27 2.69 -16.98 -8.21
CA ARG A 27 2.54 -17.63 -6.90
C ARG A 27 1.13 -17.42 -6.33
N VAL A 28 0.60 -16.20 -6.41
CA VAL A 28 -0.74 -15.87 -5.90
C VAL A 28 -1.84 -16.50 -6.75
N VAL A 29 -1.75 -16.40 -8.07
CA VAL A 29 -2.77 -16.99 -8.96
C VAL A 29 -2.82 -18.51 -8.86
N LEU A 30 -1.66 -19.16 -8.76
CA LEU A 30 -1.59 -20.62 -8.60
C LEU A 30 -2.01 -21.08 -7.20
N SER A 31 -1.91 -20.24 -6.17
CA SER A 31 -2.38 -20.60 -4.82
C SER A 31 -3.91 -20.57 -4.69
N GLY A 32 -4.59 -19.78 -5.53
CA GLY A 32 -6.04 -19.56 -5.44
C GLY A 32 -6.48 -18.78 -4.20
N TRP A 33 -5.54 -18.24 -3.42
CA TRP A 33 -5.83 -17.51 -2.17
C TRP A 33 -5.60 -16.01 -2.35
N TYR A 34 -6.69 -15.30 -2.62
CA TYR A 34 -6.61 -13.89 -3.05
C TYR A 34 -6.81 -12.85 -1.94
N ILE A 35 -7.50 -13.20 -0.86
CA ILE A 35 -7.91 -12.25 0.19
C ILE A 35 -7.34 -12.70 1.53
N LEU A 36 -6.68 -11.78 2.25
CA LEU A 36 -6.06 -12.02 3.56
C LEU A 36 -5.14 -13.26 3.56
N GLY A 37 -4.37 -13.43 2.48
CA GLY A 37 -3.43 -14.54 2.30
C GLY A 37 -2.02 -14.24 2.84
N SER A 38 -1.11 -15.19 2.60
CA SER A 38 0.28 -15.13 3.07
C SER A 38 1.04 -13.88 2.60
N GLU A 39 0.78 -13.39 1.39
CA GLU A 39 1.44 -12.20 0.86
C GLU A 39 1.10 -10.94 1.66
N VAL A 40 -0.14 -10.80 2.11
CA VAL A 40 -0.56 -9.66 2.94
C VAL A 40 0.15 -9.70 4.29
N TYR A 41 0.23 -10.87 4.92
CA TYR A 41 0.89 -11.04 6.21
C TYR A 41 2.40 -10.79 6.12
N ALA A 42 3.04 -11.29 5.06
CA ALA A 42 4.46 -11.05 4.80
C ALA A 42 4.73 -9.56 4.59
N PHE A 43 3.93 -8.91 3.72
CA PHE A 43 4.03 -7.48 3.47
C PHE A 43 3.83 -6.65 4.75
N GLU A 44 2.82 -6.94 5.56
CA GLU A 44 2.58 -6.23 6.82
C GLU A 44 3.78 -6.33 7.77
N LYS A 45 4.38 -7.53 7.90
CA LYS A 45 5.57 -7.72 8.72
C LYS A 45 6.77 -6.95 8.19
N GLU A 46 7.02 -7.03 6.89
CA GLU A 46 8.13 -6.36 6.22
C GLU A 46 7.98 -4.83 6.26
N PHE A 47 6.78 -4.33 6.03
CA PHE A 47 6.49 -2.90 6.03
C PHE A 47 6.49 -2.30 7.44
N ALA A 48 6.03 -3.04 8.45
CA ALA A 48 6.20 -2.65 9.85
C ALA A 48 7.69 -2.51 10.21
N ALA A 49 8.51 -3.50 9.81
CA ALA A 49 9.95 -3.46 10.03
C ALA A 49 10.62 -2.30 9.28
N TYR A 50 10.24 -2.06 8.03
CA TYR A 50 10.73 -0.93 7.22
C TYR A 50 10.43 0.42 7.87
N CYS A 51 9.21 0.60 8.40
CA CYS A 51 8.79 1.82 9.08
C CYS A 51 9.31 1.93 10.53
N GLY A 52 9.96 0.89 11.07
CA GLY A 52 10.46 0.87 12.46
C GLY A 52 9.34 0.83 13.52
N VAL A 53 8.20 0.22 13.21
CA VAL A 53 7.04 0.11 14.11
C VAL A 53 6.68 -1.36 14.36
N ASN A 54 5.90 -1.62 15.42
CA ASN A 54 5.55 -2.99 15.81
C ASN A 54 4.50 -3.65 14.89
N HIS A 55 3.64 -2.85 14.25
CA HIS A 55 2.45 -3.35 13.55
C HIS A 55 2.20 -2.58 12.25
N CYS A 56 1.71 -3.31 11.24
CA CYS A 56 1.13 -2.78 10.01
C CYS A 56 -0.18 -3.52 9.76
N ILE A 57 -1.17 -2.83 9.20
CA ILE A 57 -2.47 -3.39 8.82
C ILE A 57 -2.75 -2.94 7.39
N GLY A 58 -2.84 -3.90 6.47
CA GLY A 58 -3.19 -3.67 5.07
C GLY A 58 -4.66 -3.32 4.92
N VAL A 59 -4.95 -2.23 4.19
CA VAL A 59 -6.30 -1.74 3.91
C VAL A 59 -6.43 -1.38 2.42
N GLY A 60 -7.63 -1.02 1.96
CA GLY A 60 -7.89 -0.84 0.54
C GLY A 60 -7.25 0.42 -0.07
N ASN A 61 -7.06 1.48 0.71
CA ASN A 61 -6.45 2.74 0.25
C ASN A 61 -6.05 3.67 1.42
N GLY A 62 -5.40 4.79 1.10
CA GLY A 62 -4.94 5.76 2.10
C GLY A 62 -6.07 6.49 2.86
N LEU A 63 -7.23 6.71 2.23
CA LEU A 63 -8.38 7.33 2.92
C LEU A 63 -8.96 6.38 3.97
N GLU A 64 -9.07 5.09 3.65
CA GLU A 64 -9.46 4.06 4.61
C GLU A 64 -8.47 3.95 5.76
N ALA A 65 -7.17 4.01 5.49
CA ALA A 65 -6.14 3.97 6.54
C ALA A 65 -6.37 5.09 7.57
N LEU A 66 -6.55 6.34 7.10
CA LEU A 66 -6.82 7.49 7.96
C LEU A 66 -8.17 7.35 8.70
N SER A 67 -9.22 6.97 7.98
CA SER A 67 -10.57 6.82 8.54
C SER A 67 -10.61 5.75 9.65
N LEU A 68 -9.95 4.60 9.44
CA LEU A 68 -9.88 3.52 10.41
C LEU A 68 -9.07 3.90 11.65
N ILE A 69 -7.99 4.68 11.51
CA ILE A 69 -7.23 5.20 12.65
C ILE A 69 -8.13 6.09 13.52
N LEU A 70 -8.85 7.03 12.92
CA LEU A 70 -9.76 7.93 13.65
C LEU A 70 -10.88 7.13 14.33
N HIS A 71 -11.48 6.18 13.61
CA HIS A 71 -12.53 5.31 14.13
C HIS A 71 -12.04 4.46 15.31
N ALA A 72 -10.85 3.87 15.21
CA ALA A 72 -10.26 3.04 16.27
C ALA A 72 -9.94 3.85 17.55
N TYR A 73 -9.61 5.14 17.40
CA TYR A 73 -9.46 6.06 18.53
C TYR A 73 -10.78 6.62 19.07
N GLY A 74 -11.93 6.23 18.49
CA GLY A 74 -13.24 6.72 18.90
C GLY A 74 -13.54 8.16 18.49
N ILE A 75 -12.75 8.72 17.56
CA ILE A 75 -12.95 10.08 17.04
C ILE A 75 -14.17 10.11 16.14
N GLY A 76 -15.07 11.05 16.37
CA GLY A 76 -16.31 11.15 15.62
C GLY A 76 -16.99 12.51 15.75
N LYS A 77 -18.31 12.47 15.91
CA LYS A 77 -19.13 13.67 15.90
C LYS A 77 -18.78 14.58 17.09
N ASN A 78 -18.55 15.85 16.81
CA ASN A 78 -18.15 16.90 17.75
C ASN A 78 -16.69 16.85 18.24
N ASP A 79 -15.86 15.95 17.69
CA ASP A 79 -14.41 16.01 17.87
C ASP A 79 -13.76 16.88 16.79
N GLU A 80 -12.57 17.40 17.09
CA GLU A 80 -11.78 18.21 16.15
C GLU A 80 -10.50 17.45 15.75
N VAL A 81 -10.19 17.47 14.45
CA VAL A 81 -8.94 16.93 13.89
C VAL A 81 -8.26 18.04 13.11
N ILE A 82 -7.09 18.47 13.57
CA ILE A 82 -6.30 19.49 12.87
C ILE A 82 -5.67 18.87 11.63
N VAL A 83 -5.83 19.55 10.49
CA VAL A 83 -5.23 19.16 9.21
C VAL A 83 -4.53 20.34 8.55
N PRO A 84 -3.52 20.11 7.70
CA PRO A 84 -2.93 21.17 6.87
C PRO A 84 -3.97 21.76 5.92
N ALA A 85 -3.86 23.07 5.63
CA ALA A 85 -4.82 23.75 4.76
C ALA A 85 -4.73 23.33 3.27
N ASN A 86 -3.67 22.61 2.88
CA ASN A 86 -3.32 22.31 1.49
C ASN A 86 -2.73 20.89 1.32
N THR A 87 -3.22 19.92 2.11
CA THR A 87 -2.86 18.51 1.95
C THR A 87 -3.51 17.85 0.74
#